data_AF-J3KRH1-F1
#
_entry.id   AF-J3KRH1-F1
#
_cell.length_a   1.000
_cell.length_b   1.000
_cell.length_c   1.000
_cell.angle_alpha   90.00
_cell.angle_beta   90.00
_cell.angle_gamma   90.00
#
_symmetry.space_group_name_H-M   'P 1'
#
loop_
_entity.id
_entity.type
_entity.pdbx_description
1 polymer ?
#
loop_
_entity_poly.entity_id
_entity_poly.type
_entity_poly.pdbx_seq_one_letter_code
_entity_poly.pdbx_strand_id
1 'polypeptide(L)' 'MKAYCERQGLSMRQIRFRFDGQPINETDTPAQLEMEDEDTIDVFQQQTGGVY' A
#
# COMPACT_ATOMS: atom_id res chain seq x y z
N MET A 1 1.26 2.19 6.91
CA MET A 1 0.67 2.76 5.66
C MET A 1 0.32 4.23 5.78
N LYS A 2 -0.49 4.64 6.77
CA LYS A 2 -0.85 6.05 6.98
C LYS A 2 0.35 7.03 7.04
N ALA A 3 1.40 6.68 7.77
CA ALA A 3 2.61 7.50 7.85
C ALA A 3 3.33 7.67 6.49
N TYR A 4 3.27 6.66 5.61
CA TYR A 4 3.81 6.77 4.25
C TYR A 4 2.97 7.74 3.42
N CYS A 5 1.64 7.63 3.48
CA CYS A 5 0.70 8.54 2.84
C CYS A 5 0.93 10.00 3.25
N GLU A 6 1.05 10.24 4.56
CA GLU A 6 1.30 11.58 5.12
C GLU A 6 2.65 12.15 4.67
N ARG A 7 3.71 11.33 4.66
CA ARG A 7 5.04 11.75 4.18
C ARG A 7 5.08 12.05 2.69
N GLN A 8 4.30 11.33 1.88
CA GLN A 8 4.25 11.52 0.43
C GLN A 8 3.18 12.54 0.00
N GLY A 9 2.34 13.03 0.92
CA GLY A 9 1.20 13.90 0.59
C GLY A 9 0.12 13.21 -0.24
N LEU A 10 0.05 11.87 -0.18
CA LEU A 10 -0.92 11.06 -0.92
C LEU A 10 -2.06 10.63 -0.01
N SER A 11 -3.27 10.52 -0.55
CA SER A 11 -4.39 9.93 0.18
C SER A 11 -4.34 8.40 0.13
N MET A 12 -4.70 7.70 1.22
CA MET A 12 -4.83 6.23 1.20
C MET A 12 -5.78 5.72 0.11
N ARG A 13 -6.77 6.53 -0.30
CA ARG A 13 -7.68 6.15 -1.39
C ARG A 13 -6.99 6.15 -2.75
N GLN A 14 -5.97 6.98 -2.93
CA GLN A 14 -5.23 7.14 -4.18
C GLN A 14 -4.10 6.13 -4.34
N ILE A 15 -3.85 5.27 -3.36
CA ILE A 15 -2.78 4.28 -3.42
C ILE A 15 -3.28 2.89 -3.03
N ARG A 16 -2.55 1.87 -3.45
CA ARG A 16 -2.77 0.47 -3.11
C ARG A 16 -1.44 -0.13 -2.67
N PHE A 17 -1.46 -0.71 -1.48
CA PHE A 17 -0.33 -1.45 -0.94
C PHE A 17 -0.49 -2.91 -1.31
N ARG A 18 0.59 -3.52 -1.79
CA ARG A 18 0.65 -4.95 -2.09
C ARG A 18 1.88 -5.57 -1.46
N PHE A 19 1.71 -6.80 -0.98
CA PHE A 19 2.79 -7.66 -0.53
C PHE A 19 2.72 -8.94 -1.38
N ASP A 20 3.81 -9.31 -2.02
CA ASP A 20 3.87 -10.46 -2.95
C ASP A 20 2.73 -10.49 -3.99
N GLY A 21 2.35 -9.30 -4.49
CA GLY A 21 1.28 -9.14 -5.46
C GLY A 21 -0.15 -9.22 -4.89
N GLN A 22 -0.32 -9.59 -3.62
CA GLN A 22 -1.60 -9.60 -2.92
C GLN A 22 -1.92 -8.22 -2.31
N PRO A 23 -3.17 -7.74 -2.38
CA PRO A 23 -3.55 -6.47 -1.75
C PRO A 23 -3.55 -6.59 -0.23
N ILE A 24 -2.98 -5.58 0.44
CA ILE A 24 -2.97 -5.50 1.90
C ILE A 24 -4.11 -4.59 2.37
N ASN A 25 -4.89 -5.06 3.34
CA ASN A 25 -5.94 -4.30 4.00
C ASN A 25 -5.44 -3.71 5.34
N GLU A 26 -6.18 -2.74 5.87
CA GLU A 26 -5.84 -2.10 7.14
C GLU A 26 -5.96 -3.03 8.36
N THR A 27 -6.71 -4.11 8.23
CA THR A 27 -6.91 -5.13 9.27
C THR A 27 -5.89 -6.25 9.22
N ASP A 28 -5.13 -6.36 8.13
CA ASP A 28 -4.17 -7.44 7.96
C ASP A 28 -2.95 -7.18 8.83
N THR A 29 -2.43 -8.25 9.44
CA THR A 29 -1.23 -8.20 10.27
C THR A 29 -0.04 -8.81 9.53
N PRO A 30 1.19 -8.36 9.82
CA PRO A 30 2.40 -8.95 9.22
C PRO A 30 2.45 -10.47 9.38
N ALA A 31 2.04 -11.00 10.54
CA ALA A 31 2.00 -12.44 10.80
C ALA A 31 1.02 -13.21 9.90
N GLN A 32 -0.12 -12.61 9.52
CA GLN A 32 -1.09 -13.24 8.62
C GLN A 32 -0.63 -13.23 7.16
N LEU A 33 0.18 -12.25 6.80
CA LEU A 33 0.78 -12.11 5.49
C LEU A 33 2.14 -12.82 5.41
N GLU A 34 2.54 -13.54 6.47
CA GLU A 34 3.83 -14.22 6.59
C GLU A 34 5.02 -13.29 6.27
N MET A 35 4.90 -12.02 6.64
CA MET A 35 5.95 -11.03 6.43
C MET A 35 7.11 -11.24 7.40
N GLU A 36 8.32 -11.20 6.86
CA GLU A 36 9.58 -11.27 7.59
C GLU A 36 10.23 -9.88 7.72
N ASP A 37 11.33 -9.82 8.48
CA ASP A 37 12.14 -8.61 8.55
C ASP A 37 12.82 -8.36 7.20
N GLU A 38 12.99 -7.10 6.82
CA GLU A 38 13.53 -6.68 5.51
C GLU A 38 12.62 -6.91 4.29
N ASP A 39 11.42 -7.45 4.48
CA ASP A 39 10.41 -7.56 3.42
C ASP A 39 9.97 -6.20 2.88
N THR A 40 9.63 -6.19 1.59
CA THR A 40 9.26 -4.98 0.87
C THR A 40 7.78 -4.97 0.50
N ILE A 41 7.14 -3.80 0.65
CA ILE A 41 5.76 -3.59 0.25
C ILE A 41 5.76 -2.74 -1.01
N ASP A 42 5.12 -3.24 -2.06
CA ASP A 42 4.90 -2.49 -3.28
C ASP A 42 3.76 -1.48 -3.09
N VAL A 43 3.99 -0.26 -3.56
CA VAL A 43 2.99 0.82 -3.51
C VAL A 43 2.65 1.27 -4.92
N PHE A 44 1.38 1.11 -5.29
CA PHE A 44 0.87 1.54 -6.58
C PHE A 44 -0.04 2.75 -6.38
N GLN A 45 0.16 3.82 -7.14
CA GLN A 45 -0.87 4.85 -7.24
C GLN A 45 -2.04 4.30 -8.06
N GLN A 46 -3.24 4.42 -7.51
CA GLN A 46 -4.47 4.20 -8.24
C GLN A 46 -4.55 5.29 -9.31
N GLN A 47 -4.31 4.92 -10.57
CA GLN A 47 -4.52 5.80 -11.69
C GLN A 47 -6.02 6.07 -11.83
N THR A 48 -6.48 7.17 -11.24
CA THR A 48 -7.71 7.81 -11.70
C THR A 48 -7.36 8.42 -13.04
N GLY A 49 -7.84 7.81 -14.13
CA GLY A 49 -7.51 8.20 -15.51
C GLY A 49 -7.56 9.71 -15.69
N GLY A 50 -6.59 10.23 -16.46
CA GLY A 50 -6.55 11.64 -16.82
C GLY A 50 -7.88 12.03 -17.46
N VAL A 51 -8.48 13.11 -16.95
CA VAL A 51 -9.47 13.84 -17.74
C VAL A 51 -8.65 14.68 -18.71
N TYR A 52 -8.99 14.56 -20.00
CA TYR A 52 -8.42 15.21 -21.20
C TYR A 52 -7.28 14.45 -21.89
#